data_AF-A0A1H3WSF2-F1
#
_entry.id   AF-A0A1H3WSF2-F1
#
_cell.length_a   1.000
_cell.length_b   1.000
_cell.length_c   1.000
_cell.angle_alpha   90.00
_cell.angle_beta   90.00
_cell.angle_gamma   90.00
#
_symmetry.space_group_name_H-M   'P 1'
#
loop_
_entity.id
_entity.type
_entity.pdbx_description
1 polymer ?
#
loop_
_entity_poly.entity_id
_entity_poly.type
_entity_poly.pdbx_seq_one_letter_code
_entity_poly.pdbx_strand_id
1 'polypeptide(L)'
;MTELRVSSGTVRWALVVAVAALVFAASVVRPSGAASTLPGASGLVSATGWLHAVAYATLAVLVANALRGDGRPDWVALGAGFALATAYGAGIELVQSTLAYRAFETADLLVNTVAAALSVVLWRILGA
;
A
#
# COMPACT_ATOMS: atom_id res chain seq x y z
N MET A 1 1.33 -37.48 -1.47
CA MET A 1 1.46 -36.26 -0.64
C MET A 1 2.49 -35.39 -1.31
N THR A 2 2.05 -34.33 -1.98
CA THR A 2 2.94 -33.40 -2.69
C THR A 2 3.34 -32.31 -1.71
N GLU A 3 4.58 -32.33 -1.22
CA GLU A 3 5.08 -31.25 -0.38
C GLU A 3 5.23 -29.98 -1.22
N LEU A 4 4.39 -28.99 -0.96
CA LEU A 4 4.52 -27.66 -1.54
C LEU A 4 5.76 -27.00 -0.92
N ARG A 5 6.91 -27.07 -1.60
CA ARG A 5 8.06 -26.23 -1.28
C ARG A 5 7.72 -24.78 -1.62
N VAL A 6 7.26 -24.03 -0.62
CA VAL A 6 7.07 -22.59 -0.74
C VAL A 6 8.45 -21.93 -0.71
N SER A 7 8.84 -21.30 -1.82
CA SER A 7 10.11 -20.56 -1.88
C SER A 7 10.02 -19.24 -1.12
N SER A 8 11.15 -18.66 -0.72
CA SER A 8 11.19 -17.34 -0.07
C SER A 8 10.62 -16.25 -0.97
N GLY A 9 10.79 -16.34 -2.30
CA GLY A 9 10.16 -15.45 -3.28
C GLY A 9 8.63 -15.58 -3.27
N THR A 10 8.11 -16.82 -3.24
CA THR A 10 6.67 -17.07 -3.14
C THR A 10 6.06 -16.44 -1.90
N VAL A 11 6.73 -16.52 -0.74
CA VAL A 11 6.26 -15.87 0.50
C VAL A 11 6.24 -14.35 0.35
N ARG A 12 7.30 -13.74 -0.19
CA ARG A 12 7.37 -12.27 -0.37
C ARG A 12 6.23 -11.75 -1.25
N TRP A 13 6.00 -12.40 -2.39
CA TRP A 13 4.90 -12.02 -3.28
C TRP A 13 3.53 -12.32 -2.68
N ALA A 14 3.37 -13.40 -1.93
CA ALA A 14 2.14 -13.67 -1.19
C ALA A 14 1.83 -12.56 -0.18
N LEU A 15 2.84 -12.03 0.52
CA LEU A 15 2.68 -10.88 1.43
C LEU A 15 2.27 -9.61 0.67
N VAL A 16 2.88 -9.31 -0.47
CA VAL A 16 2.49 -8.18 -1.33
C VAL A 16 1.02 -8.29 -1.72
N VAL A 17 0.60 -9.44 -2.23
CA VAL A 17 -0.79 -9.68 -2.66
C VAL A 17 -1.76 -9.63 -1.49
N ALA A 18 -1.41 -10.23 -0.35
CA ALA A 18 -2.26 -10.22 0.84
C ALA A 18 -2.48 -8.79 1.38
N VAL A 19 -1.42 -7.98 1.46
CA VAL A 19 -1.53 -6.57 1.89
C VAL A 19 -2.30 -5.75 0.87
N ALA A 20 -2.02 -5.89 -0.43
CA ALA A 20 -2.77 -5.20 -1.48
C ALA A 20 -4.27 -5.52 -1.41
N ALA A 21 -4.63 -6.79 -1.27
CA ALA A 21 -6.02 -7.23 -1.16
C ALA A 21 -6.68 -6.70 0.12
N LEU A 22 -5.99 -6.70 1.25
CA LEU A 22 -6.49 -6.13 2.51
C LEU A 22 -6.75 -4.63 2.37
N VAL A 23 -5.82 -3.88 1.78
CA VAL A 23 -5.97 -2.44 1.52
C VAL A 23 -7.17 -2.18 0.60
N PHE A 24 -7.28 -2.93 -0.49
CA PHE A 24 -8.43 -2.80 -1.39
C PHE A 24 -9.75 -3.05 -0.68
N ALA A 25 -9.86 -4.16 0.05
CA ALA A 25 -11.06 -4.51 0.80
C ALA A 25 -11.42 -3.41 1.82
N ALA A 26 -10.44 -2.90 2.57
CA ALA A 26 -10.64 -1.82 3.52
C ALA A 26 -11.09 -0.50 2.85
N SER A 27 -10.63 -0.23 1.64
CA SER A 27 -10.97 0.99 0.89
C SER A 27 -12.37 0.93 0.26
N VAL A 28 -12.81 -0.24 -0.24
CA VAL A 28 -14.06 -0.37 -0.99
C VAL A 28 -15.24 -0.82 -0.12
N VAL A 29 -15.01 -1.62 0.92
CA VAL A 29 -16.11 -2.11 1.78
C VAL A 29 -16.67 -0.95 2.59
N ARG A 30 -18.00 -0.86 2.64
CA ARG A 30 -18.69 0.17 3.42
C ARG A 30 -18.32 -0.01 4.90
N PRO A 31 -17.81 1.04 5.59
CA PRO A 31 -17.54 0.96 7.01
C PRO A 31 -18.82 0.66 7.81
N SER A 32 -18.71 -0.20 8.82
CA SER A 32 -19.78 -0.53 9.75
C SER A 32 -19.29 -0.47 11.20
N GLY A 33 -20.18 -0.20 12.16
CA GLY A 33 -19.82 -0.17 13.59
C GLY A 33 -18.88 0.99 13.94
N ALA A 34 -17.89 0.77 14.81
CA ALA A 34 -16.95 1.82 15.23
C ALA A 34 -16.15 2.47 14.08
N ALA A 35 -16.02 1.79 12.94
CA ALA A 35 -15.38 2.35 11.75
C ALA A 35 -16.24 3.42 11.06
N SER A 36 -17.57 3.41 11.22
CA SER A 36 -18.45 4.46 10.68
C SER A 36 -18.44 5.75 11.49
N THR A 37 -17.87 5.72 12.71
CA THR A 37 -17.71 6.90 13.56
C THR A 37 -16.34 7.57 13.43
N LEU A 38 -15.42 6.97 12.67
CA LEU A 38 -14.16 7.64 12.32
C LEU A 38 -14.52 8.90 11.51
N PRO A 39 -14.00 10.08 11.88
CA PRO A 39 -14.23 11.29 11.11
C PRO A 39 -13.86 11.03 9.65
N GLY A 40 -14.80 11.28 8.73
CA GLY A 40 -14.60 11.15 7.28
C GLY A 40 -13.65 12.21 6.69
N ALA A 41 -12.84 12.86 7.52
CA ALA A 41 -11.87 13.84 7.07
C ALA A 41 -10.71 13.11 6.39
N SER A 42 -10.48 13.39 5.11
CA SER A 42 -9.29 13.02 4.35
C SER A 42 -8.09 13.89 4.78
N GLY A 43 -6.87 13.44 4.50
CA GLY A 43 -5.64 14.22 4.72
C GLY A 43 -4.72 13.78 5.87
N LEU A 44 -3.51 14.34 5.89
CA LEU A 44 -2.31 13.83 6.58
C LEU A 44 -2.45 13.58 8.10
N VAL A 45 -3.32 14.31 8.79
CA VAL A 45 -3.46 14.24 10.26
C VAL A 45 -4.73 13.51 10.68
N SER A 46 -5.55 13.08 9.72
CA SER A 46 -6.75 12.29 9.99
C SER A 46 -6.41 10.83 10.33
N ALA A 47 -7.27 10.16 11.08
CA ALA A 47 -7.12 8.72 11.34
C ALA A 47 -7.08 7.91 10.03
N THR A 48 -7.91 8.29 9.06
CA THR A 48 -7.94 7.69 7.72
C THR A 48 -6.63 7.94 6.96
N GLY A 49 -6.06 9.14 7.06
CA GLY A 49 -4.77 9.48 6.47
C GLY A 49 -3.60 8.68 7.05
N TRP A 50 -3.59 8.43 8.37
CA TRP A 50 -2.57 7.56 8.97
C TRP A 50 -2.70 6.11 8.51
N LEU A 51 -3.92 5.58 8.34
CA LEU A 51 -4.15 4.26 7.77
C LEU A 51 -3.61 4.17 6.34
N HIS A 52 -3.88 5.19 5.53
CA HIS A 52 -3.31 5.32 4.18
C HIS A 52 -1.77 5.33 4.25
N ALA A 53 -1.18 6.22 5.05
CA ALA A 53 0.27 6.31 5.16
C ALA A 53 0.93 4.96 5.50
N VAL A 54 0.42 4.26 6.52
CA VAL A 54 0.95 2.95 6.92
C VAL A 54 0.75 1.91 5.81
N ALA A 55 -0.44 1.85 5.19
CA ALA A 55 -0.76 0.89 4.14
C ALA A 55 0.18 1.02 2.94
N TYR A 56 0.35 2.23 2.42
CA TYR A 56 1.13 2.46 1.19
C TYR A 56 2.64 2.47 1.45
N ALA A 57 3.10 2.88 2.63
CA ALA A 57 4.48 2.65 3.06
C ALA A 57 4.80 1.14 3.12
N THR A 58 3.90 0.36 3.73
CA THR A 58 4.06 -1.10 3.83
C THR A 58 4.09 -1.75 2.45
N LEU A 59 3.14 -1.39 1.57
CA LEU A 59 3.07 -1.94 0.22
C LEU A 59 4.34 -1.62 -0.59
N ALA A 60 4.83 -0.38 -0.54
CA ALA A 60 6.05 0.03 -1.23
C ALA A 60 7.27 -0.79 -0.79
N VAL A 61 7.45 -0.96 0.53
CA VAL A 61 8.55 -1.75 1.11
C VAL A 61 8.42 -3.22 0.76
N LEU A 62 7.23 -3.82 0.80
CA LEU A 62 7.03 -5.23 0.45
C LEU A 62 7.36 -5.49 -1.02
N VAL A 63 6.91 -4.62 -1.93
CA VAL A 63 7.23 -4.73 -3.36
C VAL A 63 8.74 -4.59 -3.60
N ALA A 64 9.39 -3.61 -2.97
CA ALA A 64 10.84 -3.43 -3.08
C ALA A 64 11.61 -4.67 -2.57
N ASN A 65 11.20 -5.23 -1.43
CA ASN A 65 11.82 -6.44 -0.88
C ASN A 65 11.59 -7.69 -1.75
N ALA A 66 10.40 -7.83 -2.35
CA ALA A 66 10.11 -8.92 -3.28
C ALA A 66 11.04 -8.84 -4.50
N LEU A 67 11.14 -7.67 -5.13
CA LEU A 67 11.98 -7.45 -6.31
C LEU A 67 13.47 -7.61 -6.01
N ARG A 68 13.96 -7.10 -4.88
CA ARG A 68 15.34 -7.33 -4.45
C ARG A 68 15.61 -8.81 -4.18
N GLY A 69 14.66 -9.50 -3.55
CA GLY A 69 14.71 -10.95 -3.33
C GLY A 69 14.80 -11.77 -4.62
N ASP A 70 14.26 -11.25 -5.71
CA ASP A 70 14.35 -11.81 -7.07
C ASP A 70 15.62 -11.37 -7.82
N GLY A 71 16.56 -10.68 -7.15
CA GLY A 71 17.86 -10.29 -7.68
C GLY A 71 17.88 -8.97 -8.45
N ARG A 72 16.82 -8.14 -8.36
CA ARG A 72 16.81 -6.82 -9.00
C ARG A 72 17.76 -5.86 -8.27
N PRO A 73 18.41 -4.93 -9.00
CA PRO A 73 19.19 -3.85 -8.37
C PRO A 73 18.33 -3.01 -7.44
N ASP A 74 18.90 -2.54 -6.33
CA ASP A 74 18.17 -1.77 -5.30
C ASP A 74 17.42 -0.56 -5.87
N TRP A 75 18.02 0.18 -6.80
CA TRP A 75 17.37 1.35 -7.40
C TRP A 75 16.11 0.98 -8.23
N VAL A 76 16.12 -0.20 -8.88
CA VAL A 76 14.95 -0.73 -9.60
C VAL A 76 13.89 -1.15 -8.60
N ALA A 77 14.28 -1.89 -7.56
CA ALA A 77 13.37 -2.38 -6.52
C ALA A 77 12.67 -1.21 -5.81
N LEU A 78 13.42 -0.17 -5.42
CA LEU A 78 12.87 1.01 -4.76
C LEU A 78 11.99 1.85 -5.68
N GLY A 79 12.46 2.11 -6.91
CA GLY A 79 11.67 2.86 -7.89
C GLY A 79 10.36 2.17 -8.22
N ALA A 80 10.38 0.84 -8.40
CA ALA A 80 9.18 0.05 -8.63
C ALA A 80 8.27 -0.01 -7.40
N GLY A 81 8.82 -0.17 -6.19
CA GLY A 81 8.04 -0.15 -4.95
C GLY A 81 7.27 1.15 -4.77
N PHE A 82 7.96 2.28 -4.95
CA PHE A 82 7.33 3.61 -4.93
C PHE A 82 6.26 3.76 -6.03
N ALA A 83 6.61 3.46 -7.29
CA ALA A 83 5.73 3.65 -8.42
C ALA A 83 4.47 2.78 -8.33
N LEU A 84 4.62 1.50 -7.97
CA LEU A 84 3.50 0.55 -7.87
C LEU A 84 2.59 0.89 -6.69
N ALA A 85 3.13 1.23 -5.52
CA ALA A 85 2.30 1.65 -4.38
C ALA A 85 1.51 2.93 -4.69
N THR A 86 2.15 3.93 -5.31
CA THR A 86 1.50 5.18 -5.71
C THR A 86 0.41 4.95 -6.76
N ALA A 87 0.72 4.17 -7.81
CA ALA A 87 -0.25 3.84 -8.86
C ALA A 87 -1.43 3.02 -8.30
N TYR A 88 -1.17 2.10 -7.38
CA TYR A 88 -2.22 1.34 -6.70
C TYR A 88 -3.16 2.25 -5.90
N GLY A 89 -2.61 3.23 -5.18
CA GLY A 89 -3.40 4.21 -4.44
C GLY A 89 -4.27 5.08 -5.35
N ALA A 90 -3.70 5.58 -6.44
CA ALA A 90 -4.46 6.30 -7.46
C ALA A 90 -5.59 5.44 -8.07
N GLY A 91 -5.31 4.15 -8.32
CA GLY A 91 -6.32 3.21 -8.80
C GLY A 91 -7.46 2.99 -7.81
N ILE A 92 -7.16 2.89 -6.52
CA ILE A 92 -8.17 2.76 -5.46
C ILE A 92 -9.05 4.02 -5.38
N GLU A 93 -8.47 5.22 -5.43
CA GLU A 93 -9.24 6.47 -5.45
C GLU A 93 -10.20 6.53 -6.65
N LEU A 94 -9.74 6.11 -7.84
CA LEU A 94 -10.59 6.00 -9.03
C LEU A 94 -11.73 5.01 -8.83
N VAL A 95 -11.47 3.84 -8.23
CA VAL A 95 -12.54 2.88 -7.88
C VAL A 95 -13.52 3.50 -6.88
N GLN A 96 -13.01 4.16 -5.84
CA GLN A 96 -13.83 4.81 -4.81
C GLN A 96 -14.72 5.92 -5.37
N SER A 97 -14.28 6.63 -6.41
CA SER A 97 -15.09 7.65 -7.10
C SER A 97 -16.39 7.09 -7.71
N THR A 98 -16.48 5.77 -7.90
CA THR A 98 -17.68 5.09 -8.43
C THR A 98 -18.63 4.59 -7.33
N LEU A 99 -18.24 4.69 -6.05
CA LEU A 99 -19.03 4.19 -4.91
C LEU A 99 -19.87 5.31 -4.30
N ALA A 100 -21.17 5.10 -4.13
CA ALA A 100 -22.11 6.12 -3.62
C ALA A 100 -21.82 6.66 -2.20
N TYR A 101 -20.90 6.06 -1.45
CA TYR A 101 -20.52 6.43 -0.09
C TYR A 101 -19.03 6.78 0.04
N ARG A 102 -18.34 6.98 -1.09
CA ARG A 102 -16.95 7.46 -1.17
C ARG A 102 -16.86 8.57 -2.21
N ALA A 103 -15.88 9.43 -2.06
CA ALA A 103 -15.52 10.45 -3.03
C ALA A 103 -14.04 10.27 -3.37
N PHE A 104 -13.64 10.77 -4.54
CA PHE A 104 -12.23 10.88 -4.89
C PHE A 104 -11.58 11.97 -4.05
N GLU A 105 -10.51 11.65 -3.33
CA GLU A 105 -9.86 12.55 -2.39
C GLU A 105 -8.38 12.75 -2.76
N THR A 106 -8.07 13.90 -3.36
CA THR A 106 -6.68 14.25 -3.75
C THR A 106 -5.72 14.25 -2.55
N ALA A 107 -6.22 14.54 -1.35
CA ALA A 107 -5.43 14.50 -0.13
C ALA A 107 -4.93 13.08 0.19
N ASP A 108 -5.75 12.06 -0.04
CA ASP A 108 -5.38 10.67 0.22
C ASP A 108 -4.37 10.18 -0.82
N LEU A 109 -4.52 10.58 -2.09
CA LEU A 109 -3.48 10.35 -3.11
C LEU A 109 -2.12 10.94 -2.71
N LEU A 110 -2.11 12.17 -2.18
CA LEU A 110 -0.88 12.81 -1.70
C LEU A 110 -0.26 12.04 -0.52
N VAL A 111 -1.07 11.64 0.46
CA VAL A 111 -0.65 10.85 1.62
C VAL A 111 -0.01 9.53 1.17
N ASN A 112 -0.66 8.82 0.25
CA ASN A 112 -0.17 7.55 -0.30
C ASN A 112 1.21 7.73 -0.95
N THR A 113 1.33 8.76 -1.79
CA THR A 113 2.56 9.07 -2.53
C THR A 113 3.70 9.44 -1.59
N VAL A 114 3.45 10.32 -0.62
CA VAL A 114 4.47 10.77 0.34
C VAL A 114 4.91 9.61 1.23
N ALA A 115 3.98 8.81 1.73
CA ALA A 115 4.32 7.67 2.59
C ALA A 115 5.12 6.60 1.83
N ALA A 116 4.73 6.29 0.58
CA ALA A 116 5.50 5.38 -0.27
C ALA A 116 6.93 5.92 -0.49
N ALA A 117 7.09 7.20 -0.83
CA ALA A 117 8.40 7.81 -1.04
C ALA A 117 9.28 7.79 0.22
N LEU A 118 8.73 8.21 1.36
CA LEU A 118 9.45 8.23 2.64
C LEU A 118 9.88 6.82 3.06
N SER A 119 9.03 5.81 2.85
CA SER A 119 9.33 4.44 3.23
C SER A 119 10.50 3.83 2.44
N VAL A 120 10.56 4.05 1.12
CA VAL A 120 11.67 3.54 0.30
C VAL A 120 12.98 4.30 0.55
N VAL A 121 12.90 5.60 0.86
CA VAL A 121 14.06 6.40 1.27
C VAL A 121 14.58 5.91 2.63
N LEU A 122 13.69 5.71 3.61
CA LEU A 122 14.05 5.21 4.93
C LEU A 122 14.66 3.80 4.84
N TRP A 123 14.05 2.91 4.05
CA TRP A 123 14.62 1.59 3.77
C TRP A 123 16.06 1.69 3.26
N ARG A 124 16.33 2.60 2.32
CA ARG A 124 17.66 2.80 1.74
C ARG A 124 18.68 3.32 2.75
N ILE A 125 18.26 4.22 3.64
CA ILE A 125 19.10 4.83 4.69
C ILE A 125 19.42 3.81 5.78
N LEU A 126 18.45 2.99 6.17
CA LEU A 126 18.61 1.97 7.21
C LEU A 126 19.45 0.77 6.76
N GLY A 127 19.87 0.71 5.49
CA GLY A 127 20.65 -0.39 4.94
C GLY A 127 19.89 -1.73 4.91
N ALA A 128 18.56 -1.65 4.94
CA ALA A 128 17.67 -2.80 4.92
C ALA A 128 17.73 -3.53 3.58
#